data_AF-A0A434L6F4-F1
#
_entry.id   AF-A0A434L6F4-F1
#
_cell.length_a   1.000
_cell.length_b   1.000
_cell.length_c   1.000
_cell.angle_alpha   90.00
_cell.angle_beta   90.00
_cell.angle_gamma   90.00
#
_symmetry.space_group_name_H-M   'P 1'
#
loop_
_entity.id
_entity.type
_entity.pdbx_description
1 polymer ?
#
loop_
_entity_poly.entity_id
_entity_poly.type
_entity_poly.pdbx_seq_one_letter_code
_entity_poly.pdbx_strand_id
1 'polypeptide(L)'
;AYDYYRSDYGSPLRDGAAMLALAAESKPVPTIVPALIKRVTQERAAVRWTSTQDESWMLLAARALKAGNDSIALTINGAPHAGAYSDQIAGSDIADSPLTVANTGSNPLQAVVTTVASPIQPPPAGG
;
A
#
# COMPACT_ATOMS: atom_id res chain seq x y z
N ALA A 1 5.65 -28.16 -15.19
CA ALA A 1 4.30 -28.57 -15.63
C ALA A 1 3.31 -27.78 -14.79
N TYR A 2 2.46 -26.96 -15.42
CA TYR A 2 1.43 -26.18 -14.72
C TYR A 2 0.24 -27.10 -14.44
N ASP A 3 -0.12 -27.26 -13.17
CA ASP A 3 -1.21 -28.11 -12.72
C ASP A 3 -2.51 -27.28 -12.65
N TYR A 4 -3.45 -27.58 -13.54
CA TYR A 4 -4.70 -26.83 -13.77
C TYR A 4 -5.80 -27.18 -12.75
N TYR A 5 -5.46 -27.96 -11.71
CA TYR A 5 -6.41 -28.62 -10.81
C TYR A 5 -6.22 -28.28 -9.31
N ARG A 6 -5.82 -27.05 -8.99
CA ARG A 6 -5.99 -26.52 -7.63
C ARG A 6 -7.44 -26.09 -7.39
N SER A 7 -8.23 -27.06 -6.94
CA SER A 7 -9.64 -26.95 -6.53
C SER A 7 -9.88 -26.06 -5.30
N ASP A 8 -8.83 -25.44 -4.79
CA ASP A 8 -8.81 -24.62 -3.59
C ASP A 8 -9.13 -23.13 -3.83
N TYR A 9 -9.48 -22.72 -5.07
CA TYR A 9 -9.68 -21.30 -5.42
C TYR A 9 -8.50 -20.43 -4.92
N GLY A 10 -7.32 -21.03 -4.79
CA GLY A 10 -6.14 -20.43 -4.17
C GLY A 10 -5.24 -19.83 -5.21
N SER A 11 -5.16 -18.51 -5.24
CA SER A 11 -4.16 -17.79 -6.02
C SER A 11 -2.96 -17.43 -5.13
N PRO A 12 -1.74 -17.28 -5.69
CA PRO A 12 -0.62 -16.70 -4.97
C PRO A 12 -0.99 -15.37 -4.29
N LEU A 13 -1.84 -14.58 -4.96
CA LEU A 13 -2.37 -13.32 -4.45
C LEU A 13 -3.22 -13.51 -3.19
N ARG A 14 -4.08 -14.53 -3.13
CA ARG A 14 -4.86 -14.86 -1.93
C ARG A 14 -3.97 -15.19 -0.76
N ASP A 15 -3.03 -16.11 -0.97
CA ASP A 15 -2.16 -16.59 0.10
C ASP A 15 -1.23 -15.47 0.59
N GLY A 16 -0.74 -14.63 -0.33
CA GLY A 16 -0.01 -13.42 -0.01
C GLY A 16 -0.83 -12.43 0.82
N ALA A 17 -2.07 -12.16 0.42
CA ALA A 17 -2.98 -11.27 1.14
C ALA A 17 -3.37 -11.81 2.53
N ALA A 18 -3.62 -13.11 2.66
CA ALA A 18 -3.92 -13.75 3.94
C ALA A 18 -2.73 -13.70 4.92
N MET A 19 -1.52 -14.00 4.44
CA MET A 19 -0.30 -13.86 5.25
C MET A 19 -0.04 -12.41 5.65
N LEU A 20 -0.28 -11.46 4.74
CA LEU A 20 -0.16 -10.03 5.03
C LEU A 20 -1.17 -9.58 6.09
N ALA A 21 -2.43 -10.00 6.00
CA ALA A 21 -3.44 -9.70 7.00
C ALA A 21 -3.04 -10.22 8.39
N LEU A 22 -2.66 -11.50 8.46
CA LEU A 22 -2.25 -12.13 9.73
C LEU A 22 -1.02 -11.47 10.34
N ALA A 23 -0.01 -11.16 9.52
CA ALA A 23 1.19 -10.49 9.98
C ALA A 23 0.91 -9.05 10.42
N ALA A 24 0.02 -8.33 9.73
CA ALA A 24 -0.36 -6.97 10.09
C ALA A 24 -1.21 -6.87 11.37
N GLU A 25 -1.98 -7.91 11.71
CA GLU A 25 -2.72 -7.96 12.98
C GLU A 25 -1.85 -8.41 14.18
N SER A 26 -0.69 -9.02 13.93
CA SER A 26 0.19 -9.53 14.97
C SER A 26 0.90 -8.41 15.74
N LYS A 27 1.03 -8.55 17.07
CA LYS A 27 1.74 -7.60 17.94
C LYS A 27 2.86 -8.31 18.74
N PRO A 28 4.13 -7.86 18.63
CA PRO A 28 4.62 -6.77 17.78
C PRO A 28 4.55 -7.12 16.28
N VAL A 29 4.40 -6.09 15.44
CA VAL A 29 4.30 -6.27 13.99
C VAL A 29 5.60 -6.90 13.46
N PRO A 30 5.53 -8.04 12.76
CA PRO A 30 6.70 -8.71 12.23
C PRO A 30 7.45 -7.85 11.19
N THR A 31 8.78 -7.91 11.21
CA THR A 31 9.65 -7.18 10.25
C THR A 31 9.47 -7.62 8.79
N ILE A 32 8.78 -8.74 8.55
CA ILE A 32 8.48 -9.26 7.20
C ILE A 32 7.31 -8.53 6.52
N VAL A 33 6.49 -7.77 7.25
CA VAL A 33 5.29 -7.10 6.72
C VAL A 33 5.58 -6.22 5.49
N PRO A 34 6.64 -5.36 5.47
CA PRO A 34 6.97 -4.57 4.28
C PRO A 34 7.28 -5.43 3.04
N ALA A 35 7.95 -6.57 3.22
CA ALA A 35 8.23 -7.50 2.12
C ALA A 35 6.95 -8.18 1.61
N LEU A 36 6.02 -8.51 2.51
CA LEU A 36 4.71 -9.06 2.14
C LEU A 36 3.86 -8.02 1.38
N ILE A 37 3.85 -6.75 1.80
CA ILE A 37 3.17 -5.67 1.07
C ILE A 37 3.68 -5.58 -0.37
N LYS A 38 5.02 -5.55 -0.55
CA LYS A 38 5.64 -5.48 -1.87
C LYS A 38 5.24 -6.68 -2.75
N ARG A 39 5.26 -7.88 -2.17
CA ARG A 39 4.89 -9.11 -2.88
C ARG A 39 3.43 -9.10 -3.31
N VAL A 40 2.49 -8.79 -2.41
CA VAL A 40 1.05 -8.72 -2.72
C VAL A 40 0.76 -7.67 -3.79
N THR A 41 1.45 -6.52 -3.73
CA THR A 41 1.32 -5.46 -4.74
C THR A 41 1.75 -5.93 -6.13
N GLN A 42 2.86 -6.66 -6.22
CA GLN A 42 3.35 -7.23 -7.47
C GLN A 42 2.39 -8.29 -8.02
N GLU A 43 1.92 -9.20 -7.16
CA GLU A 43 0.98 -10.26 -7.54
C GLU A 43 -0.36 -9.66 -8.01
N ARG A 44 -0.85 -8.60 -7.37
CA ARG A 44 -2.05 -7.88 -7.81
C ARG A 44 -1.87 -7.24 -9.18
N ALA A 45 -0.72 -6.62 -9.44
CA ALA A 45 -0.44 -5.98 -10.73
C ALA A 45 -0.30 -7.00 -11.88
N ALA A 46 0.09 -8.24 -11.58
CA ALA A 46 0.26 -9.31 -12.55
C ALA A 46 -1.06 -9.99 -12.98
N VAL A 47 -2.16 -9.74 -12.27
CA VAL A 47 -3.44 -10.43 -12.48
C VAL A 47 -4.48 -9.48 -13.08
N ARG A 48 -5.08 -9.89 -14.21
CA ARG A 48 -6.10 -9.08 -14.92
C ARG A 48 -7.51 -9.23 -14.35
N TRP A 49 -7.82 -10.35 -13.72
CA TRP A 49 -9.13 -10.64 -13.11
C TRP A 49 -8.93 -11.29 -11.74
N THR A 50 -9.55 -10.71 -10.71
CA THR A 50 -9.54 -11.22 -9.33
C THR A 50 -10.83 -11.97 -9.04
N SER A 51 -10.75 -13.05 -8.25
CA SER A 51 -11.96 -13.67 -7.70
C SER A 51 -12.46 -12.90 -6.49
N THR A 52 -13.74 -13.06 -6.14
CA THR A 52 -14.34 -12.46 -4.94
C THR A 52 -13.61 -12.88 -3.65
N GLN A 53 -12.99 -14.05 -3.63
CA GLN A 53 -12.20 -14.53 -2.50
C GLN A 53 -10.82 -13.88 -2.43
N ASP A 54 -10.19 -13.56 -3.57
CA ASP A 54 -8.94 -12.78 -3.57
C ASP A 54 -9.20 -11.35 -3.07
N GLU A 55 -10.34 -10.77 -3.46
CA GLU A 55 -10.75 -9.44 -3.05
C GLU A 55 -11.07 -9.35 -1.55
N SER A 56 -11.70 -10.38 -0.98
CA SER A 56 -11.99 -10.39 0.46
C SER A 56 -10.72 -10.45 1.31
N TRP A 57 -9.73 -11.25 0.92
CA TRP A 57 -8.44 -11.31 1.62
C TRP A 57 -7.61 -10.04 1.42
N MET A 58 -7.65 -9.43 0.23
CA MET A 58 -7.03 -8.11 0.03
C MET A 58 -7.69 -7.03 0.88
N LEU A 59 -9.02 -7.05 1.02
CA LEU A 59 -9.74 -6.11 1.88
C LEU A 59 -9.38 -6.31 3.36
N LEU A 60 -9.26 -7.56 3.82
CA LEU A 60 -8.80 -7.88 5.17
C LEU A 60 -7.36 -7.42 5.39
N ALA A 61 -6.46 -7.65 4.43
CA ALA A 61 -5.08 -7.16 4.50
C ALA A 61 -5.03 -5.63 4.58
N ALA A 62 -5.80 -4.93 3.75
CA ALA A 62 -5.90 -3.48 3.78
C ALA A 62 -6.47 -2.98 5.13
N ARG A 63 -7.48 -3.66 5.68
CA ARG A 63 -8.05 -3.35 7.00
C ARG A 63 -7.05 -3.58 8.13
N ALA A 64 -6.32 -4.69 8.12
CA ALA A 64 -5.31 -5.02 9.11
C ALA A 64 -4.16 -4.00 9.10
N LEU A 65 -3.70 -3.62 7.90
CA LEU A 65 -2.73 -2.53 7.74
C LEU A 65 -3.28 -1.20 8.25
N LYS A 66 -4.55 -0.88 7.97
CA LYS A 66 -5.22 0.32 8.51
C LYS A 66 -5.31 0.30 10.04
N ALA A 67 -5.59 -0.85 10.67
CA ALA A 67 -5.60 -0.97 12.12
C ALA A 67 -4.18 -0.86 12.72
N GLY A 68 -3.16 -1.34 12.01
CA GLY A 68 -1.75 -1.08 12.33
C GLY A 68 -1.41 0.41 12.28
N ASN A 69 -2.09 1.17 11.42
CA ASN A 69 -1.87 2.61 11.29
C ASN A 69 -2.33 3.41 12.52
N ASP A 70 -3.18 2.89 13.40
CA ASP A 70 -3.56 3.60 14.64
C ASP A 70 -2.35 3.81 15.58
N SER A 71 -1.27 3.03 15.39
CA SER A 71 0.00 3.19 16.11
C SER A 71 0.97 4.16 15.44
N ILE A 72 0.61 4.72 14.28
CA ILE A 72 1.44 5.68 13.55
C ILE A 72 1.40 7.03 14.29
N ALA A 73 2.60 7.51 14.62
CA ALA A 73 2.83 8.86 15.10
C ALA A 73 3.67 9.61 14.07
N LEU A 74 3.09 10.68 13.51
CA LEU A 74 3.74 11.56 12.55
C LEU A 74 3.76 12.98 13.08
N THR A 75 4.63 13.80 12.51
CA THR A 75 4.45 15.25 12.49
C THR A 75 4.31 15.74 11.06
N ILE A 76 3.28 16.56 10.83
CA ILE A 76 2.98 17.19 9.54
C ILE A 76 3.23 18.67 9.71
N ASN A 77 4.23 19.22 9.01
CA ASN A 77 4.66 20.61 9.15
C ASN A 77 4.92 21.01 10.63
N GLY A 78 5.44 20.06 11.43
CA GLY A 78 5.70 20.25 12.86
C GLY A 78 4.49 20.06 13.78
N ALA A 79 3.28 19.93 13.26
CA ALA A 79 2.09 19.62 14.05
C ALA A 79 1.96 18.10 14.27
N PRO A 80 1.63 17.63 15.49
CA PRO A 80 1.46 16.20 15.75
C PRO A 80 0.22 15.64 15.03
N HIS A 81 0.39 14.50 14.35
CA HIS A 81 -0.65 13.77 13.64
C HIS A 81 -0.65 12.31 14.06
N ALA A 82 -1.79 11.80 14.48
CA ALA A 82 -1.97 10.39 14.84
C ALA A 82 -2.68 9.66 13.70
N GLY A 83 -2.21 8.46 13.39
CA GLY A 83 -2.77 7.65 12.32
C GLY A 83 -2.11 7.86 10.96
N ALA A 84 -2.64 7.17 9.95
CA ALA A 84 -2.19 7.36 8.58
C ALA A 84 -2.46 8.78 8.07
N TYR A 85 -1.55 9.28 7.24
CA TYR A 85 -1.69 10.54 6.52
C TYR A 85 -1.90 10.26 5.03
N SER A 86 -2.90 10.89 4.43
CA SER A 86 -3.20 10.80 2.99
C SER A 86 -3.78 12.13 2.55
N ASP A 87 -3.13 12.75 1.57
CA ASP A 87 -3.52 14.08 1.10
C ASP A 87 -3.19 14.26 -0.38
N GLN A 88 -3.93 15.14 -1.04
CA GLN A 88 -3.71 15.53 -2.42
C GLN A 88 -3.49 17.04 -2.48
N ILE A 89 -2.27 17.44 -2.83
CA ILE A 89 -1.84 18.84 -2.83
C ILE A 89 -1.46 19.25 -4.25
N ALA A 90 -1.83 20.45 -4.68
CA ALA A 90 -1.40 20.97 -5.96
C ALA A 90 0.11 21.22 -5.98
N GLY A 91 0.76 20.99 -7.12
CA GLY A 91 2.21 21.17 -7.25
C GLY A 91 2.67 22.60 -6.98
N SER A 92 1.85 23.60 -7.31
CA SER A 92 2.08 25.01 -6.97
C SER A 92 2.16 25.23 -5.46
N ASP A 93 1.23 24.62 -4.72
CA ASP A 93 1.11 24.84 -3.28
C ASP A 93 2.27 24.18 -2.53
N ILE A 94 2.80 23.05 -3.03
CA ILE A 94 4.02 22.43 -2.51
C ILE A 94 5.25 23.30 -2.80
N ALA A 95 5.30 23.95 -3.96
CA ALA A 95 6.41 24.83 -4.33
C ALA A 95 6.46 26.10 -3.47
N ASP A 96 5.29 26.66 -3.15
CA ASP A 96 5.17 27.84 -2.29
C ASP A 96 5.24 27.49 -0.79
N SER A 97 4.75 26.32 -0.40
CA SER A 97 4.68 25.84 0.99
C SER A 97 5.04 24.34 1.08
N PRO A 98 6.33 24.02 1.29
CA PRO A 98 6.79 22.63 1.35
C PRO A 98 6.10 21.81 2.44
N LEU A 99 5.60 20.63 2.08
CA LEU A 99 5.09 19.65 3.03
C LEU A 99 6.24 18.88 3.69
N THR A 100 6.36 18.98 5.01
CA THR A 100 7.29 18.18 5.82
C THR A 100 6.53 17.09 6.55
N VAL A 101 6.88 15.83 6.30
CA VAL A 101 6.34 14.67 7.02
C VAL A 101 7.48 13.98 7.76
N ALA A 102 7.39 13.87 9.09
CA ALA A 102 8.37 13.15 9.89
C ALA A 102 7.71 12.03 10.69
N ASN A 103 8.36 10.85 10.70
CA ASN A 103 7.95 9.73 11.53
C ASN A 103 8.49 9.92 12.95
N THR A 104 7.61 10.08 13.92
CA THR A 104 7.95 10.19 15.35
C THR A 104 7.67 8.91 16.11
N GLY A 105 7.17 7.86 15.43
CA GLY A 105 6.98 6.53 15.97
C GLY A 105 8.26 5.70 16.00
N SER A 106 8.22 4.59 16.74
CA SER A 106 9.34 3.64 16.87
C SER A 106 9.44 2.62 15.73
N ASN A 107 8.42 2.55 14.87
CA ASN A 107 8.37 1.60 13.75
C ASN A 107 8.69 2.31 12.42
N PRO A 108 9.43 1.67 11.50
CA PRO A 108 9.66 2.22 10.17
C PRO A 108 8.35 2.29 9.38
N LEU A 109 8.16 3.38 8.63
CA LEU A 109 6.98 3.63 7.81
C LEU A 109 7.36 3.84 6.34
N GLN A 110 6.50 3.37 5.44
CA GLN A 110 6.66 3.57 4.00
C GLN A 110 5.79 4.75 3.55
N ALA A 111 6.42 5.75 2.94
CA ALA A 111 5.71 6.84 2.27
C ALA A 111 5.61 6.53 0.76
N VAL A 112 4.43 6.75 0.19
CA VAL A 112 4.19 6.64 -1.26
C VAL A 112 3.76 8.02 -1.75
N VAL A 113 4.45 8.52 -2.78
CA VAL A 113 4.15 9.81 -3.40
C VAL A 113 3.82 9.55 -4.86
N THR A 114 2.63 9.98 -5.28
CA THR A 114 2.17 9.88 -6.67
C THR A 114 2.07 11.28 -7.25
N THR A 115 2.78 11.55 -8.33
CA THR A 115 2.72 12.83 -9.05
C THR A 115 1.88 12.69 -10.33
N VAL A 116 1.02 13.67 -10.60
CA VAL A 116 0.19 13.72 -11.80
C VAL A 116 0.43 15.05 -12.49
N ALA A 117 0.92 15.01 -13.73
CA ALA A 117 1.17 16.19 -14.55
C ALA A 117 0.93 15.87 -16.03
N SER A 118 0.51 16.88 -16.80
CA SER A 118 0.47 16.76 -18.27
C SER A 118 1.89 16.93 -18.84
N PRO A 119 2.33 16.05 -19.76
CA PRO A 119 3.65 16.17 -20.37
C PRO A 119 3.70 17.38 -21.32
N ILE A 120 4.84 18.08 -21.33
CA ILE A 120 5.08 19.26 -22.19
C ILE A 120 5.11 18.88 -23.67
N GLN A 121 5.62 17.68 -23.99
CA GLN A 121 5.49 17.09 -25.31
C GLN A 121 4.34 16.08 -25.31
N PRO A 122 3.45 16.14 -26.31
CA PRO A 122 2.47 15.07 -26.49
C PRO A 122 3.20 13.73 -26.62
N PRO A 123 2.69 12.65 -26.03
CA PRO A 123 3.21 11.32 -26.33
C PRO A 123 3.11 11.08 -27.84
N PRO A 124 4.06 10.32 -28.45
CA PRO A 124 4.01 10.03 -29.87
C PRO A 124 2.63 9.47 -30.24
N ALA A 125 2.08 9.93 -31.37
CA ALA A 125 0.77 9.49 -31.83
C ALA A 125 0.74 7.96 -31.87
N GLY A 126 -0.17 7.36 -31.10
CA GLY A 126 -0.40 5.92 -31.13
C GLY A 126 -0.91 5.54 -32.51
N GLY A 127 -0.11 4.79 -33.25
CA GLY A 127 -0.51 4.03 -34.44
C GLY A 127 -0.69 2.57 -34.10
#